data_AF-A0A940G6D2-F1
#
_entry.id   AF-A0A940G6D2-F1
#
_cell.length_a   1.000
_cell.length_b   1.000
_cell.length_c   1.000
_cell.angle_alpha   90.00
_cell.angle_beta   90.00
_cell.angle_gamma   90.00
#
_symmetry.space_group_name_H-M   'P 1'
#
loop_
_entity.id
_entity.type
_entity.pdbx_description
1 polymer ?
#
loop_
_entity_poly.entity_id
_entity_poly.type
_entity_poly.pdbx_seq_one_letter_code
_entity_poly.pdbx_strand_id
1 'polypeptide(L)'
;MNLILFGPPAAGKGTQAKRLVDQRGMVQLSTGDMLRAAIASGSELGQKVKGVLDRGDLVTDEIVIALIEERLPEAEAAGGAIFDG
;
A
#
# COMPACT_ATOMS: atom_id res chain seq x y z
N MET A 1 7.87 -13.80 -6.36
CA MET A 1 8.30 -13.87 -4.95
C MET A 1 7.58 -12.78 -4.18
N ASN A 2 6.89 -13.13 -3.09
CA ASN A 2 6.13 -12.17 -2.29
C ASN A 2 6.83 -11.95 -0.94
N LEU A 3 6.97 -10.70 -0.52
CA LEU A 3 7.65 -10.30 0.71
C LEU A 3 6.71 -9.47 1.59
N ILE A 4 6.81 -9.65 2.90
CA ILE A 4 6.18 -8.76 3.89
C ILE A 4 7.30 -8.04 4.63
N LEU A 5 7.26 -6.71 4.66
CA LEU A 5 8.14 -5.88 5.47
C LEU A 5 7.37 -5.38 6.69
N PHE A 6 7.75 -5.90 7.86
CA PHE A 6 7.13 -5.58 9.14
C PHE A 6 8.14 -4.94 10.10
N GLY A 7 7.68 -4.01 10.94
CA GLY A 7 8.52 -3.33 11.92
C GLY A 7 7.93 -1.99 12.36
N PRO A 8 8.46 -1.37 13.43
CA PRO A 8 7.89 -0.13 13.97
C PRO A 8 7.98 1.05 12.98
N PRO A 9 7.21 2.13 13.22
CA PRO A 9 7.39 3.39 12.49
C PRO A 9 8.86 3.84 12.53
N ALA A 10 9.34 4.42 11.43
CA ALA A 10 10.73 4.86 11.25
C ALA A 10 11.83 3.76 11.32
N ALA A 11 11.49 2.47 11.31
CA ALA A 11 12.46 1.36 11.25
C ALA A 11 13.23 1.24 9.90
N GLY A 12 12.93 2.09 8.93
CA GLY A 12 13.58 2.07 7.61
C GLY A 12 12.96 1.12 6.58
N LYS A 13 11.75 0.60 6.82
CA LYS A 13 11.05 -0.33 5.90
C LYS A 13 10.95 0.20 4.47
N GLY A 14 10.41 1.41 4.29
CA GLY A 14 10.31 2.04 2.98
C GLY A 14 11.67 2.25 2.29
N THR A 15 12.75 2.45 3.05
CA THR A 15 14.10 2.53 2.47
C THR A 15 14.55 1.18 1.89
N GLN A 16 14.25 0.07 2.59
CA GLN A 16 14.57 -1.27 2.09
C GLN A 16 13.63 -1.67 0.94
N ALA A 17 12.35 -1.34 1.02
CA ALA A 17 11.39 -1.58 -0.05
C ALA A 17 11.84 -0.90 -1.35
N LYS A 18 12.22 0.38 -1.30
CA LYS A 18 12.72 1.12 -2.47
C LYS A 18 13.95 0.45 -3.09
N ARG A 19 14.90 -0.04 -2.28
CA ARG A 19 16.07 -0.79 -2.80
C ARG A 19 15.66 -2.06 -3.54
N LEU A 20 14.67 -2.79 -3.02
CA LEU A 20 14.17 -4.01 -3.67
C LEU A 20 13.41 -3.69 -4.97
N VAL A 21 12.66 -2.60 -5.02
CA VAL A 21 12.06 -2.06 -6.25
C VAL A 21 13.14 -1.76 -7.27
N ASP A 22 14.14 -0.95 -6.91
CA ASP A 22 15.19 -0.48 -7.82
C ASP A 22 16.09 -1.63 -8.33
N GLN A 23 16.41 -2.60 -7.47
CA GLN A 23 17.36 -3.68 -7.79
C GLN A 23 16.72 -4.93 -8.38
N ARG A 24 15.43 -5.18 -8.09
CA ARG A 24 14.75 -6.44 -8.47
C ARG A 24 13.47 -6.21 -9.26
N GLY A 25 13.12 -4.95 -9.57
CA GLY A 25 11.91 -4.62 -10.32
C GLY A 25 10.61 -4.99 -9.59
N MET A 26 10.66 -5.17 -8.27
CA MET A 26 9.48 -5.55 -7.48
C MET A 26 8.51 -4.38 -7.35
N VAL A 27 7.24 -4.67 -7.07
CA VAL A 27 6.21 -3.66 -6.79
C VAL A 27 5.98 -3.55 -5.29
N GLN A 28 6.06 -2.33 -4.76
CA GLN A 28 5.73 -2.03 -3.36
C GLN A 28 4.24 -1.69 -3.21
N LEU A 29 3.57 -2.45 -2.34
CA LEU A 29 2.22 -2.23 -1.86
C LEU A 29 2.30 -1.70 -0.42
N SER A 30 2.46 -0.38 -0.29
CA SER A 30 2.48 0.30 1.01
C SER A 30 1.08 0.79 1.38
N THR A 31 0.55 0.35 2.52
CA THR A 31 -0.79 0.77 2.98
C THR A 31 -0.89 2.29 3.09
N GLY A 32 0.15 2.94 3.59
CA GLY A 32 0.19 4.40 3.73
C GLY A 32 0.20 5.16 2.38
N ASP A 33 0.92 4.66 1.38
CA ASP A 33 0.92 5.27 0.04
C ASP A 33 -0.40 4.99 -0.71
N MET A 34 -0.92 3.77 -0.62
CA MET A 34 -2.19 3.38 -1.26
C MET A 34 -3.36 4.21 -0.73
N LEU A 35 -3.46 4.43 0.58
CA LEU A 35 -4.49 5.29 1.17
C LEU A 35 -4.38 6.73 0.68
N ARG A 36 -3.15 7.29 0.65
CA ARG A 36 -2.91 8.65 0.12
C ARG A 36 -3.28 8.78 -1.36
N ALA A 37 -2.91 7.78 -2.17
CA ALA A 37 -3.25 7.74 -3.59
C ALA A 37 -4.76 7.62 -3.81
N ALA A 38 -5.45 6.77 -3.03
CA ALA A 38 -6.89 6.61 -3.10
C ALA A 38 -7.61 7.93 -2.80
N ILE A 39 -7.23 8.64 -1.74
CA ILE A 39 -7.77 9.95 -1.39
C ILE A 39 -7.53 10.97 -2.52
N ALA A 40 -6.30 10.99 -3.07
CA ALA A 40 -5.92 11.90 -4.14
C ALA A 40 -6.66 11.63 -5.46
N SER A 41 -7.07 10.38 -5.71
CA SER A 41 -7.81 10.01 -6.93
C SER A 41 -9.23 10.58 -6.97
N GLY A 42 -9.81 10.93 -5.80
CA GLY A 42 -11.18 11.43 -5.69
C GLY A 42 -12.26 10.37 -5.98
N SER A 43 -11.89 9.09 -6.14
CA SER A 43 -12.83 7.98 -6.36
C SER A 43 -13.82 7.82 -5.21
N GLU A 44 -14.90 7.07 -5.42
CA GLU A 44 -15.87 6.77 -4.36
C GLU A 44 -15.18 6.09 -3.15
N LEU A 45 -14.26 5.18 -3.42
CA LEU A 45 -13.42 4.55 -2.38
C LEU A 45 -12.52 5.59 -1.69
N GLY A 46 -11.89 6.48 -2.45
CA GLY A 46 -11.07 7.57 -1.92
C GLY A 46 -11.82 8.53 -1.00
N GLN A 47 -13.07 8.85 -1.34
CA GLN A 47 -13.93 9.70 -0.50
C GLN A 47 -14.33 9.00 0.80
N LYS A 48 -14.66 7.70 0.75
CA LYS A 48 -14.91 6.88 1.94
C LYS A 48 -13.69 6.82 2.86
N VAL A 49 -12.51 6.53 2.29
CA VAL A 49 -11.22 6.51 3.01
C VAL A 49 -10.96 7.85 3.69
N LYS A 50 -11.10 8.96 2.94
CA LYS A 50 -10.91 10.31 3.46
C LYS A 50 -11.82 10.58 4.66
N GLY A 51 -13.11 10.26 4.55
CA GLY A 51 -14.07 10.46 5.63
C GLY A 51 -13.73 9.68 6.90
N VAL A 52 -13.20 8.46 6.79
CA VAL A 52 -12.73 7.65 7.93
C VAL A 52 -11.54 8.32 8.62
N LEU A 53 -10.52 8.71 7.85
CA LEU A 53 -9.32 9.34 8.38
C LEU A 53 -9.60 10.72 8.99
N ASP A 54 -10.49 11.52 8.40
CA ASP A 54 -10.87 12.85 8.90
C ASP A 54 -11.55 12.77 10.29
N ARG A 55 -12.17 11.62 10.62
CA ARG A 55 -12.76 11.36 11.95
C ARG A 55 -11.76 10.82 12.97
N GLY A 56 -10.53 10.51 12.55
CA GLY A 56 -9.54 9.82 13.38
C GLY A 56 -9.84 8.33 13.57
N ASP A 57 -10.75 7.77 12.78
CA ASP A 57 -11.08 6.34 12.80
C ASP A 57 -10.00 5.53 12.08
N LEU A 58 -9.89 4.24 12.43
CA LEU A 58 -9.07 3.29 11.69
C LEU A 58 -9.77 2.89 10.39
N VAL A 59 -8.99 2.77 9.32
CA VAL A 59 -9.45 2.20 8.05
C VAL A 59 -9.69 0.71 8.25
N THR A 60 -10.83 0.21 7.79
CA THR A 60 -11.21 -1.20 7.96
C THR A 60 -10.41 -2.11 7.03
N ASP A 61 -10.30 -3.39 7.42
CA ASP A 61 -9.57 -4.38 6.64
C ASP A 61 -10.14 -4.53 5.23
N GLU A 62 -11.46 -4.42 5.05
CA GLU A 62 -12.10 -4.52 3.74
C GLU A 62 -11.63 -3.43 2.78
N ILE A 63 -11.43 -2.20 3.29
CA ILE A 63 -10.92 -1.09 2.48
C ILE A 63 -9.46 -1.35 2.11
N VAL A 64 -8.64 -1.85 3.04
CA VAL A 64 -7.24 -2.16 2.78
C VAL A 64 -7.11 -3.28 1.74
N ILE A 65 -7.93 -4.33 1.85
CA ILE A 65 -7.97 -5.44 0.89
C ILE A 65 -8.38 -4.95 -0.50
N ALA A 66 -9.44 -4.14 -0.62
CA ALA A 66 -9.87 -3.58 -1.90
C ALA A 66 -8.77 -2.77 -2.60
N LEU A 67 -8.02 -1.96 -1.84
CA LEU A 67 -6.89 -1.19 -2.38
C LEU A 67 -5.72 -2.08 -2.84
N ILE A 68 -5.48 -3.19 -2.15
CA ILE A 68 -4.48 -4.19 -2.56
C ILE A 68 -4.93 -4.89 -3.86
N GLU A 69 -6.19 -5.31 -3.94
CA GLU A 69 -6.75 -5.98 -5.12
C GLU A 69 -6.65 -5.12 -6.39
N GLU A 70 -6.88 -3.80 -6.29
CA GLU A 70 -6.72 -2.88 -7.43
C GLU A 70 -5.28 -2.85 -7.98
N ARG A 71 -4.28 -3.06 -7.11
CA ARG A 71 -2.85 -2.96 -7.48
C ARG A 71 -2.16 -4.31 -7.66
N LEU A 72 -2.83 -5.40 -7.29
CA LEU A 72 -2.28 -6.75 -7.37
C LEU A 72 -1.85 -7.16 -8.79
N PRO A 73 -2.60 -6.82 -9.87
CA PRO A 73 -2.19 -7.18 -11.24
C PRO A 73 -0.84 -6.56 -11.65
N GLU A 74 -0.54 -5.33 -11.20
CA GLU A 74 0.76 -4.69 -11.46
C GLU A 74 1.90 -5.49 -10.80
N ALA A 75 1.66 -5.96 -9.57
CA ALA A 75 2.64 -6.73 -8.82
C ALA A 75 2.83 -8.14 -9.37
N GLU A 76 1.76 -8.78 -9.84
CA GLU A 76 1.84 -10.07 -10.52
C GLU A 76 2.65 -9.97 -11.82
N ALA A 77 2.42 -8.93 -12.62
CA ALA A 77 3.20 -8.66 -13.83
C ALA A 77 4.70 -8.43 -13.54
N ALA A 78 5.03 -7.89 -12.37
CA ALA A 78 6.40 -7.70 -11.90
C ALA A 78 7.04 -8.96 -11.29
N GLY A 79 6.32 -10.09 -11.26
CA GLY A 79 6.81 -11.35 -10.67
C GLY A 79 6.76 -11.39 -9.14
N GLY A 80 6.05 -10.45 -8.51
CA GLY A 80 5.73 -10.47 -7.09
C GLY A 80 5.68 -9.09 -6.42
N ALA A 81 5.24 -9.07 -5.16
CA ALA A 81 4.98 -7.86 -4.39
C ALA A 81 5.84 -7.74 -3.12
N ILE A 82 5.99 -6.50 -2.64
CA ILE A 82 6.43 -6.15 -1.28
C ILE A 82 5.23 -5.54 -0.55
N PHE A 83 4.67 -6.24 0.41
CA PHE A 83 3.65 -5.72 1.32
C PHE A 83 4.34 -4.95 2.45
N ASP A 84 4.16 -3.64 2.52
CA ASP A 84 4.84 -2.75 3.48
C ASP A 84 3.84 -2.13 4.46
N GLY A 85 3.93 -2.59 5.72
CA GLY A 85 3.07 -2.23 6.84
C GLY A 85 3.78 -2.42 8.18
#